data_AF-V4PG59-F1
#
_entry.id   AF-V4PG59-F1
#
_cell.length_a   1.000
_cell.length_b   1.000
_cell.length_c   1.000
_cell.angle_alpha   90.00
_cell.angle_beta   90.00
_cell.angle_gamma   90.00
#
_symmetry.space_group_name_H-M   'P 1'
#
loop_
_entity.id
_entity.type
_entity.pdbx_description
1 polymer ?
#
loop_
_entity_poly.entity_id
_entity_poly.type
_entity_poly.pdbx_seq_one_letter_code
_entity_poly.pdbx_strand_id
1 'polypeptide(L)'
;MVLFSTIGTLVVVTFIVMIRWLVSQSAWKYHPGGAGGFLKDEFVRWGAILIPYLALSIGFKVFVYDLHPELNKPEVWGGFVICAIAFRMVLRRLPFVVAMGRHIDAAKAQARAAKTGAAR
;
A
#
# COMPACT_ATOMS: atom_id res chain seq x y z
N MET A 1 3.12 -24.61 3.76
CA MET A 1 3.45 -23.40 4.54
C MET A 1 3.42 -22.13 3.68
N VAL A 2 4.17 -22.05 2.58
CA VAL A 2 4.23 -20.86 1.69
C VAL A 2 2.87 -20.47 1.09
N LEU A 3 2.07 -21.43 0.62
CA LEU A 3 0.76 -21.14 0.03
C LEU A 3 -0.19 -20.43 1.01
N PHE A 4 -0.23 -20.88 2.27
CA PHE A 4 -1.05 -20.28 3.32
C PHE A 4 -0.57 -18.88 3.70
N SER A 5 0.75 -18.64 3.76
CA SER A 5 1.27 -17.30 4.03
C SER A 5 1.00 -16.33 2.88
N THR A 6 1.08 -16.79 1.63
CA THR A 6 0.80 -15.98 0.44
C THR A 6 -0.69 -15.63 0.35
N ILE A 7 -1.59 -16.59 0.60
CA ILE A 7 -3.03 -16.34 0.63
C ILE A 7 -3.39 -15.37 1.77
N GLY A 8 -2.90 -15.63 2.99
CA GLY A 8 -3.16 -14.73 4.13
C GLY A 8 -2.67 -13.31 3.88
N THR A 9 -1.51 -13.19 3.23
CA THR A 9 -0.94 -11.90 2.82
C THR A 9 -1.83 -11.15 1.81
N LEU A 10 -2.29 -11.85 0.76
CA LEU A 10 -3.16 -11.25 -0.26
C LEU A 10 -4.48 -10.78 0.36
N VAL A 11 -5.04 -11.57 1.28
CA VAL A 11 -6.24 -11.21 2.03
C VAL A 11 -6.01 -9.92 2.83
N VAL A 12 -4.92 -9.82 3.59
CA VAL A 12 -4.59 -8.61 4.36
C VAL A 12 -4.42 -7.38 3.46
N VAL A 13 -3.68 -7.48 2.36
CA VAL A 13 -3.52 -6.37 1.41
C VAL A 13 -4.86 -5.96 0.83
N THR A 14 -5.70 -6.93 0.46
CA THR A 14 -7.03 -6.67 -0.10
C THR A 14 -7.90 -5.94 0.91
N PHE A 15 -7.93 -6.37 2.17
CA PHE A 15 -8.66 -5.67 3.23
C PHE A 15 -8.15 -4.25 3.45
N ILE A 16 -6.83 -4.03 3.47
CA ILE A 16 -6.26 -2.68 3.63
C ILE A 16 -6.72 -1.76 2.49
N VAL A 17 -6.63 -2.21 1.24
CA VAL A 17 -7.07 -1.43 0.08
C VAL A 17 -8.57 -1.18 0.14
N MET A 18 -9.37 -2.20 0.46
CA MET A 18 -10.82 -2.11 0.51
C MET A 18 -11.30 -1.14 1.60
N ILE A 19 -10.76 -1.23 2.82
CA ILE A 19 -11.08 -0.31 3.93
C ILE A 19 -10.76 1.13 3.51
N ARG A 20 -9.59 1.37 2.94
CA ARG A 20 -9.18 2.71 2.51
C ARG A 20 -10.05 3.28 1.39
N TRP A 21 -10.45 2.43 0.46
CA TRP A 21 -11.40 2.78 -0.60
C TRP A 21 -12.76 3.17 -0.01
N LEU A 22 -13.32 2.35 0.90
CA LEU A 22 -14.60 2.60 1.57
C LEU A 22 -14.58 3.88 2.43
N VAL A 23 -13.50 4.12 3.19
CA VAL A 23 -13.33 5.36 3.97
C VAL A 23 -13.30 6.61 3.06
N SER A 24 -12.96 6.44 1.77
CA SER A 24 -12.89 7.53 0.79
C SER A 24 -14.16 7.67 -0.05
N GLN A 25 -15.29 7.05 0.33
CA GLN A 25 -16.55 7.07 -0.41
C GLN A 25 -17.01 8.47 -0.85
N SER A 26 -16.90 9.46 0.05
CA SER A 26 -17.30 10.83 -0.28
C SER A 26 -16.48 11.48 -1.39
N ALA A 27 -15.28 10.94 -1.67
CA ALA A 27 -14.37 11.43 -2.70
C ALA A 27 -14.57 10.76 -4.06
N TRP A 28 -15.30 9.64 -4.14
CA TRP A 28 -15.42 8.84 -5.36
C TRP A 28 -16.01 9.63 -6.53
N LYS A 29 -17.03 10.46 -6.28
CA LYS A 29 -17.70 11.27 -7.31
C LYS A 29 -16.81 12.37 -7.92
N TYR A 30 -15.72 12.72 -7.25
CA TYR A 30 -14.78 13.75 -7.70
C TYR A 30 -13.56 13.13 -8.41
N HIS A 31 -13.51 11.81 -8.52
CA HIS A 31 -12.44 11.10 -9.22
C HIS A 31 -12.78 10.97 -10.71
N PRO A 32 -11.81 11.16 -11.65
CA PRO A 32 -12.09 11.10 -13.08
C PRO A 32 -12.65 9.75 -13.55
N GLY A 33 -12.27 8.65 -12.87
CA GLY A 33 -12.82 7.31 -13.13
C GLY A 33 -13.93 6.87 -12.15
N GLY A 34 -14.52 7.79 -11.39
CA GLY A 34 -15.50 7.47 -10.36
C GLY A 34 -14.97 6.52 -9.29
N ALA A 35 -15.87 5.73 -8.69
CA ALA A 35 -15.51 4.77 -7.63
C ALA A 35 -14.52 3.68 -8.09
N GLY A 36 -14.70 3.15 -9.31
CA GLY A 36 -13.85 2.10 -9.87
C GLY A 36 -12.45 2.61 -10.23
N GLY A 37 -12.35 3.81 -10.81
CA GLY A 37 -11.06 4.46 -11.06
C GLY A 37 -10.33 4.77 -9.75
N PHE A 38 -11.05 5.22 -8.72
CA PHE A 38 -10.45 5.47 -7.40
C PHE A 38 -9.88 4.18 -6.80
N LEU A 39 -10.63 3.07 -6.90
CA LEU A 39 -10.16 1.76 -6.42
C LEU A 39 -8.91 1.31 -7.16
N LYS A 40 -8.88 1.45 -8.49
CA LYS A 40 -7.71 1.13 -9.32
C LYS A 40 -6.49 1.95 -8.89
N ASP A 41 -6.66 3.25 -8.72
CA ASP A 41 -5.56 4.15 -8.36
C ASP A 41 -5.04 3.84 -6.94
N GLU A 42 -5.94 3.51 -6.00
CA GLU A 42 -5.55 3.10 -4.63
C GLU A 42 -4.86 1.73 -4.64
N PHE A 43 -5.34 0.77 -5.45
CA PHE A 43 -4.71 -0.53 -5.64
C PHE A 43 -3.31 -0.42 -6.25
N VAL A 44 -3.12 0.44 -7.26
CA VAL A 44 -1.81 0.67 -7.87
C VAL A 44 -0.86 1.36 -6.89
N ARG A 45 -1.33 2.41 -6.20
CA ARG A 45 -0.52 3.17 -5.24
C ARG A 45 -0.04 2.31 -4.06
N TRP A 46 -0.92 1.46 -3.53
CA TRP A 46 -0.58 0.59 -2.39
C TRP A 46 0.01 -0.75 -2.81
N GLY A 47 -0.48 -1.36 -3.88
CA GLY A 47 0.07 -2.59 -4.44
C GLY A 47 1.54 -2.44 -4.82
N ALA A 48 1.91 -1.31 -5.44
CA ALA A 48 3.30 -1.01 -5.76
C ALA A 48 4.23 -0.93 -4.53
N ILE A 49 3.69 -0.72 -3.33
CA ILE A 49 4.46 -0.65 -2.08
C ILE A 49 4.38 -1.96 -1.31
N LEU A 50 3.19 -2.53 -1.20
CA LEU A 50 2.90 -3.71 -0.38
C LEU A 50 3.44 -4.98 -1.03
N ILE A 51 3.29 -5.15 -2.35
CA ILE A 51 3.71 -6.38 -3.04
C ILE A 51 5.23 -6.59 -2.92
N PRO A 52 6.10 -5.60 -3.20
CA PRO A 52 7.54 -5.77 -3.02
C PRO A 52 7.92 -6.02 -1.56
N TYR A 53 7.29 -5.32 -0.61
CA TYR A 53 7.53 -5.54 0.82
C TYR A 53 7.18 -6.96 1.27
N LEU A 54 6.11 -7.53 0.73
CA LEU A 54 5.68 -8.89 1.02
C LEU A 54 6.61 -9.93 0.41
N ALA A 55 7.04 -9.72 -0.83
CA ALA A 55 8.06 -10.56 -1.45
C ALA A 55 9.37 -10.55 -0.63
N LEU A 56 9.80 -9.36 -0.19
CA LEU A 56 10.94 -9.18 0.71
C LEU A 56 10.74 -9.89 2.05
N SER A 57 9.57 -9.76 2.67
CA SER A 57 9.25 -10.43 3.95
C SER A 57 9.25 -11.95 3.84
N ILE A 58 8.72 -12.50 2.74
CA ILE A 58 8.72 -13.94 2.48
C ILE A 58 10.16 -14.43 2.25
N GLY A 59 10.93 -13.72 1.40
CA GLY A 59 12.33 -14.05 1.14
C GLY A 59 13.18 -13.98 2.41
N PHE A 60 12.99 -12.93 3.23
CA PHE A 60 13.64 -12.78 4.52
C PHE A 60 13.28 -13.93 5.46
N LYS A 61 11.99 -14.32 5.52
CA LYS A 61 11.57 -15.44 6.35
C LYS A 61 12.26 -16.74 5.92
N VAL A 62 12.23 -17.07 4.62
CA VAL A 62 12.88 -18.29 4.12
C VAL A 62 14.39 -18.25 4.40
N PHE A 63 15.04 -17.12 4.13
CA PHE A 63 16.47 -16.99 4.31
C PHE A 63 16.89 -17.05 5.79
N VAL A 64 16.22 -16.32 6.67
CA VAL A 64 16.60 -16.20 8.08
C VAL A 64 16.05 -17.33 8.94
N TYR A 65 14.87 -17.89 8.64
CA TYR A 65 14.29 -18.95 9.46
C TYR A 65 14.61 -20.34 8.95
N ASP A 66 14.64 -20.54 7.63
CA ASP A 66 14.80 -21.88 7.05
C ASP A 66 16.25 -22.19 6.65
N LEU A 67 17.00 -21.20 6.14
CA LEU A 67 18.37 -21.40 5.65
C LEU A 67 19.46 -21.01 6.67
N HIS A 68 19.28 -19.88 7.36
CA HIS A 68 20.27 -19.30 8.27
C HIS A 68 19.67 -18.87 9.61
N PRO A 69 19.16 -19.82 10.43
CA PRO A 69 18.55 -19.53 11.73
C PRO A 69 19.48 -18.78 12.69
N GLU A 70 20.79 -18.89 12.54
CA GLU A 70 21.80 -18.13 13.28
C GLU A 70 21.74 -16.62 13.06
N LEU A 71 21.10 -16.18 11.97
CA LEU A 71 20.86 -14.77 11.65
C LEU A 71 19.56 -14.23 12.24
N ASN A 72 18.77 -15.03 12.95
CA ASN A 72 17.55 -14.57 13.60
C ASN A 72 17.85 -13.73 14.85
N LYS A 73 18.41 -12.54 14.63
CA LYS A 73 18.83 -11.59 15.66
C LYS A 73 18.16 -10.23 15.45
N PRO A 74 17.94 -9.44 16.51
CA PRO A 74 17.29 -8.14 16.41
C PRO A 74 17.95 -7.18 15.40
N GLU A 75 19.26 -7.25 15.23
CA GLU A 75 20.02 -6.39 14.32
C GLU A 75 19.68 -6.67 12.85
N VAL A 76 19.50 -7.94 12.49
CA VAL A 76 19.14 -8.38 11.14
C VAL A 76 17.70 -7.95 10.82
N TRP A 77 16.81 -8.04 11.80
CA TRP A 77 15.45 -7.49 11.72
C TRP A 77 15.44 -5.97 11.58
N GLY A 78 16.29 -5.27 12.32
CA GLY A 78 16.48 -3.82 12.18
C GLY A 78 16.93 -3.43 10.78
N GLY A 79 17.93 -4.13 10.24
CA GLY A 79 18.40 -3.96 8.86
C GLY A 79 17.29 -4.18 7.83
N PHE A 80 16.50 -5.25 7.99
CA PHE A 80 15.35 -5.52 7.13
C PHE A 80 14.33 -4.38 7.13
N VAL A 81 13.97 -3.85 8.30
CA VAL A 81 13.03 -2.73 8.42
C VAL A 81 13.58 -1.48 7.74
N ILE A 82 14.87 -1.16 7.93
CA ILE A 82 15.52 -0.03 7.28
C ILE A 82 15.47 -0.18 5.75
N CYS A 83 15.84 -1.36 5.23
CA CYS A 83 15.77 -1.66 3.80
C CYS A 83 14.33 -1.52 3.27
N ALA A 84 13.34 -2.05 3.98
CA ALA A 84 11.93 -1.95 3.60
C ALA A 84 11.44 -0.49 3.52
N ILE A 85 11.85 0.34 4.48
CA ILE A 85 11.53 1.78 4.48
C ILE A 85 12.20 2.48 3.31
N ALA A 86 13.49 2.21 3.07
CA ALA A 86 14.23 2.79 1.95
C ALA A 86 13.58 2.42 0.60
N PHE A 87 13.27 1.14 0.40
CA PHE A 87 12.54 0.66 -0.79
C PHE A 87 11.20 1.38 -0.93
N ARG A 88 10.41 1.49 0.14
CA ARG A 88 9.15 2.23 0.13
C ARG A 88 9.34 3.68 -0.29
N MET A 89 10.37 4.36 0.21
CA MET A 89 10.64 5.77 -0.15
C MET A 89 10.96 5.90 -1.63
N VAL A 90 11.70 4.95 -2.21
CA VAL A 90 12.03 4.93 -3.64
C VAL A 90 10.79 4.61 -4.49
N LEU A 91 10.04 3.57 -4.14
CA LEU A 91 8.85 3.13 -4.89
C LEU A 91 7.75 4.21 -4.94
N ARG A 92 7.64 5.03 -3.88
CA ARG A 92 6.72 6.17 -3.87
C ARG A 92 7.06 7.27 -4.86
N ARG A 93 8.28 7.29 -5.41
CA ARG A 93 8.72 8.26 -6.42
C ARG A 93 8.48 7.80 -7.85
N LEU A 94 8.02 6.56 -8.05
CA LEU A 94 7.73 6.05 -9.38
C LEU A 94 6.66 6.92 -10.07
N PRO A 95 6.85 7.33 -11.34
CA PRO A 95 5.96 8.29 -12.01
C PRO A 95 4.49 7.88 -11.99
N PHE A 96 4.19 6.60 -12.18
CA PHE A 96 2.82 6.10 -12.15
C PHE A 96 2.21 6.15 -10.73
N VAL A 97 2.99 5.87 -9.67
CA VAL A 97 2.52 5.96 -8.28
C VAL A 97 2.20 7.42 -7.93
N VAL A 98 3.04 8.35 -8.37
CA VAL A 98 2.83 9.79 -8.18
C VAL A 98 1.59 10.27 -8.94
N ALA A 99 1.42 9.86 -10.20
CA ALA A 99 0.26 10.22 -11.01
C ALA A 99 -1.07 9.76 -10.38
N MET A 100 -1.16 8.48 -10.01
CA MET A 100 -2.35 7.93 -9.35
C MET A 100 -2.60 8.58 -7.98
N GLY A 101 -1.53 8.91 -7.25
CA GLY A 101 -1.61 9.68 -6.01
C GLY A 101 -2.26 11.05 -6.22
N ARG A 102 -1.91 11.77 -7.29
CA ARG A 102 -2.47 13.09 -7.61
C ARG A 102 -3.97 13.04 -7.89
N HIS A 103 -4.45 12.02 -8.61
CA HIS A 103 -5.89 11.87 -8.87
C HIS A 103 -6.69 11.67 -7.57
N ILE A 104 -6.20 10.78 -6.71
CA ILE A 104 -6.80 10.51 -5.39
C ILE A 104 -6.79 11.76 -4.52
N ASP A 105 -5.65 12.44 -4.44
CA ASP A 105 -5.47 13.59 -3.55
C ASP A 105 -6.31 14.78 -4.03
N ALA A 106 -6.43 15.00 -5.35
CA ALA A 106 -7.33 16.00 -5.94
C ALA A 106 -8.80 15.69 -5.64
N ALA A 107 -9.24 14.43 -5.82
CA ALA A 107 -10.61 14.02 -5.51
C ALA A 107 -10.94 14.21 -4.02
N LYS A 108 -9.99 13.89 -3.11
CA LYS A 108 -10.14 14.13 -1.67
C LYS A 108 -10.19 15.62 -1.32
N ALA A 109 -9.37 16.45 -1.97
CA ALA A 109 -9.38 17.89 -1.76
C ALA A 109 -10.72 18.52 -2.17
N GLN A 110 -11.26 18.14 -3.34
CA GLN A 110 -12.59 18.59 -3.79
C GLN A 110 -13.70 18.12 -2.85
N ALA A 111 -13.65 16.88 -2.37
CA ALA A 111 -14.62 16.36 -1.42
C ALA A 111 -14.60 17.11 -0.08
N ARG A 112 -13.42 17.48 0.41
CA ARG A 112 -13.26 18.30 1.62
C ARG A 112 -13.79 19.71 1.40
N ALA A 113 -13.44 20.35 0.29
CA ALA A 113 -13.92 21.68 -0.06
C ALA A 113 -15.46 21.72 -0.16
N ALA A 114 -16.08 20.71 -0.77
CA ALA A 114 -17.53 20.60 -0.84
C ALA A 114 -18.20 20.41 0.54
N LYS A 115 -17.57 19.65 1.45
CA LYS A 115 -18.07 19.52 2.84
C LYS A 115 -17.96 20.83 3.61
N THR A 116 -16.86 21.56 3.47
CA THR A 116 -16.66 22.85 4.16
C THR A 116 -17.51 23.97 3.56
N GLY A 117 -17.73 23.96 2.24
CA GLY A 117 -18.59 24.91 1.54
C GLY A 117 -20.08 24.71 1.80
N ALA A 118 -20.52 23.47 2.06
CA ALA A 118 -21.89 23.16 2.46
C ALA A 118 -22.18 23.46 3.95
N ALA A 119 -21.16 23.77 4.74
CA ALA A 119 -21.27 24.12 6.16
C ALA A 119 -21.28 25.65 6.41
N ARG A 120 -21.28 26.45 5.35
CA ARG A 120 -21.52 27.90 5.36
C ARG A 120 -22.90 28.18 4.80
#